data_AF-A0A920ANC3-F1
#
_entry.id   AF-A0A920ANC3-F1
#
_cell.length_a   1.000
_cell.length_b   1.000
_cell.length_c   1.000
_cell.angle_alpha   90.00
_cell.angle_beta   90.00
_cell.angle_gamma   90.00
#
_symmetry.space_group_name_H-M   'P 1'
#
loop_
_entity.id
_entity.type
_entity.pdbx_description
1 polymer ?
#
loop_
_entity_poly.entity_id
_entity_poly.type
_entity_poly.pdbx_seq_one_letter_code
_entity_poly.pdbx_strand_id
1 'polypeptide(L)' 'MARTIRERMNVRDNEVFTPIDLINAKTLSSVINSFFGTNQLSQFMDQTNPLAEITHNVDYLP' A
#
# COMPACT_ATOMS: atom_id res chain seq x y z
N MET A 1 6.77 2.95 -9.25
CA MET A 1 5.68 3.82 -9.76
C MET A 1 6.20 4.99 -10.57
N ALA A 2 7.05 5.87 -10.01
CA ALA A 2 7.60 7.03 -10.74
C ALA A 2 8.32 6.67 -12.05
N ARG A 3 9.11 5.58 -12.05
CA ARG A 3 9.78 5.07 -13.27
C ARG A 3 8.78 4.73 -14.37
N THR A 4 7.75 3.94 -14.05
CA THR A 4 6.71 3.51 -14.99
C THR A 4 5.90 4.68 -15.55
N ILE A 5 5.63 5.71 -14.72
CA ILE A 5 4.96 6.94 -15.15
C ILE A 5 5.83 7.68 -16.18
N ARG A 6 7.13 7.85 -15.89
CA ARG A 6 8.08 8.49 -16.82
C ARG A 6 8.20 7.73 -18.14
N GLU A 7 8.26 6.40 -18.07
CA GLU A 7 8.30 5.55 -19.26
C GLU A 7 7.04 5.72 -20.11
N ARG A 8 5.84 5.81 -19.51
CA ARG A 8 4.58 6.06 -20.24
C ARG A 8 4.54 7.43 -20.92
N MET A 9 5.02 8.47 -20.24
CA MET A 9 5.07 9.82 -20.79
C MET A 9 6.00 9.90 -22.02
N ASN A 10 7.11 9.14 -22.01
CA ASN A 10 8.08 9.11 -23.11
C ASN A 10 7.62 8.29 -24.34
N VAL A 11 6.52 7.53 -24.25
CA VAL A 11 6.04 6.69 -25.37
C VAL A 11 5.10 7.45 -26.31
N ARG A 12 4.47 8.54 -25.83
CA ARG A 12 3.54 9.33 -26.63
C ARG A 12 3.95 10.80 -26.62
N ASP A 13 4.90 11.11 -27.51
CA ASP A 13 5.28 12.49 -27.76
C ASP A 13 4.08 13.27 -28.33
N ASN A 14 3.81 14.44 -27.74
CA ASN A 14 2.76 15.41 -28.09
C ASN A 14 1.30 15.11 -27.64
N GLU A 15 1.06 14.14 -26.76
CA GLU A 15 -0.26 13.99 -26.11
C GLU A 15 -0.37 14.80 -24.80
N VAL A 16 -1.52 15.43 -24.55
CA VAL A 16 -1.85 16.01 -23.25
C VAL A 16 -2.35 14.88 -22.35
N PHE A 17 -1.51 14.46 -21.41
CA PHE A 17 -1.89 13.45 -20.42
C PHE A 17 -2.76 14.05 -19.32
N THR A 18 -3.82 13.33 -18.95
CA THR A 18 -4.50 13.57 -17.68
C THR A 18 -3.90 12.67 -16.59
N PRO A 19 -3.99 13.05 -15.29
CA PRO A 19 -3.40 12.27 -14.21
C PRO A 19 -3.87 10.80 -14.16
N ILE A 20 -5.11 10.51 -14.59
CA ILE A 20 -5.66 9.15 -14.58
C ILE A 20 -5.01 8.23 -15.62
N ASP A 21 -4.46 8.79 -16.71
CA ASP A 21 -3.78 8.02 -17.76
C ASP A 21 -2.43 7.46 -17.30
N LEU A 22 -1.84 8.12 -16.30
CA LEU A 22 -0.49 7.82 -15.81
C LEU A 22 -0.51 6.86 -14.61
N ILE A 23 -1.62 6.78 -13.88
CA ILE A 23 -1.72 5.99 -12.64
C ILE A 23 -2.08 4.53 -12.94
N ASN A 24 -1.42 3.59 -12.25
CA ASN A 24 -1.79 2.18 -12.25
C ASN A 24 -2.35 1.78 -10.87
N ALA A 25 -3.68 1.68 -10.78
CA ALA A 25 -4.38 1.32 -9.54
C ALA A 25 -4.00 -0.09 -9.04
N LYS A 26 -3.81 -1.06 -9.94
CA LYS A 26 -3.47 -2.44 -9.57
C LYS A 26 -2.14 -2.53 -8.83
N THR A 27 -1.16 -1.72 -9.25
CA THR A 27 0.14 -1.64 -8.55
C THR A 27 -0.03 -1.09 -7.14
N LEU A 28 -0.85 -0.05 -6.96
CA LEU A 28 -1.10 0.53 -5.64
C LEU A 28 -1.78 -0.47 -4.70
N SER A 29 -2.87 -1.10 -5.16
CA SER A 29 -3.58 -2.12 -4.38
C SER A 29 -2.67 -3.30 -4.01
N SER A 30 -1.80 -3.73 -4.93
CA SER A 30 -0.85 -4.81 -4.65
C SER A 30 0.15 -4.42 -3.56
N VAL A 31 0.68 -3.19 -3.58
CA VAL A 31 1.63 -2.73 -2.54
C VAL A 31 0.96 -2.68 -1.17
N ILE A 32 -0.27 -2.17 -1.10
CA ILE A 32 -1.04 -2.12 0.14
C ILE A 32 -1.30 -3.53 0.67
N ASN A 33 -1.78 -4.43 -0.18
CA ASN A 33 -2.06 -5.81 0.21
C ASN A 33 -0.80 -6.56 0.67
N SER A 34 0.32 -6.38 -0.04
CA SER A 34 1.59 -6.98 0.39
C SER A 34 2.08 -6.40 1.71
N PHE A 35 1.95 -5.09 1.92
CA PHE A 35 2.34 -4.47 3.19
C PHE A 35 1.56 -5.08 4.36
N PHE A 36 0.23 -5.14 4.31
CA PHE A 36 -0.55 -5.69 5.43
C PHE A 36 -0.53 -7.23 5.49
N GLY A 37 -0.23 -7.91 4.39
CA GLY A 37 -0.18 -9.37 4.33
C GLY A 37 1.15 -9.97 4.79
N THR A 38 2.27 -9.24 4.74
CA THR A 38 3.60 -9.81 5.04
C THR A 38 4.48 -8.97 5.97
N ASN A 39 4.06 -7.75 6.35
CA ASN A 39 4.85 -6.94 7.27
C ASN A 39 4.80 -7.51 8.69
N GLN A 40 5.96 -7.60 9.35
CA GLN A 40 6.10 -8.10 10.74
C GLN A 40 5.38 -7.24 11.78
N LEU A 41 5.11 -5.96 11.46
CA LEU A 41 4.28 -5.09 12.29
C LEU A 41 2.77 -5.33 12.08
N SER A 42 2.40 -6.03 11.00
CA SER A 42 1.02 -6.46 10.73
C SER A 42 0.81 -7.84 11.38
N GLN A 43 0.76 -7.86 12.70
CA GLN A 43 0.53 -9.10 13.46
C GLN A 43 -0.96 -9.45 13.49
N PHE A 44 -1.25 -10.73 13.63
CA PHE A 44 -2.62 -11.18 13.89
C PHE A 44 -3.05 -10.69 15.26
N MET A 45 -4.23 -10.07 15.32
CA MET A 45 -4.82 -9.61 16.58
C MET A 45 -4.97 -10.79 17.55
N ASP A 46 -4.40 -10.67 18.74
CA ASP A 46 -4.59 -11.66 19.80
C ASP A 46 -5.94 -11.41 20.50
N GLN A 47 -6.92 -12.26 20.21
CA GLN A 47 -8.28 -12.18 20.73
C GLN A 47 -8.54 -13.16 21.89
N THR A 48 -7.50 -13.66 22.56
CA THR A 48 -7.65 -14.66 23.63
C THR A 48 -8.59 -14.16 24.76
N ASN A 49 -8.56 -12.87 25.06
CA ASN A 49 -9.50 -12.20 25.97
C ASN A 49 -9.45 -10.67 25.77
N PRO A 50 -10.43 -9.90 26.28
CA PRO A 50 -10.48 -8.45 26.09
C PRO A 50 -9.26 -7.67 26.62
N LEU A 51 -8.55 -8.20 27.62
CA LEU A 51 -7.32 -7.59 28.14
C LEU A 51 -6.15 -7.82 27.17
N ALA A 52 -6.04 -9.01 26.59
CA ALA A 52 -5.03 -9.35 25.58
C ALA A 52 -5.15 -8.46 24.34
N GLU A 53 -6.39 -8.15 23.92
CA GLU A 53 -6.65 -7.22 22.80
C GLU A 53 -6.15 -5.79 23.12
N ILE A 54 -6.38 -5.28 24.33
CA ILE A 54 -5.91 -3.94 24.73
C ILE A 54 -4.38 -3.93 24.83
N THR A 55 -3.76 -4.93 25.47
CA THR A 55 -2.30 -5.00 25.60
C THR A 55 -1.62 -5.11 24.24
N HIS A 56 -2.15 -5.94 23.32
CA HIS A 56 -1.63 -6.06 21.97
C HIS A 56 -1.69 -4.74 21.20
N ASN A 57 -2.79 -3.97 21.31
CA ASN A 57 -2.89 -2.67 20.64
C ASN A 57 -1.95 -1.61 21.24
N VAL A 58 -1.78 -1.60 22.55
CA VAL A 58 -0.96 -0.59 23.25
C VAL A 58 0.54 -0.80 23.02
N ASP A 59 1.01 -2.05 22.95
CA ASP A 59 2.43 -2.36 22.72
C ASP A 59 2.89 -2.09 21.26
N TYR A 60 1.94 -1.95 20.31
CA TYR A 60 2.22 -1.68 18.88
C TYR A 60 1.91 -0.25 18.43
N LEU A 61 1.60 0.67 19.35
CA LEU A 61 1.47 2.10 19.04
C LEU A 61 2.84 2.81 19.20
N PRO A 62 3.32 3.58 18.20
CA PRO A 62 4.55 4.37 18.31
C PRO A 62 4.42 5.58 19.24
#